data_AF-A0A951X3Z3-F1
#
_entry.id   AF-A0A951X3Z3-F1
#
_cell.length_a   1.000
_cell.length_b   1.000
_cell.length_c   1.000
_cell.angle_alpha   90.00
_cell.angle_beta   90.00
_cell.angle_gamma   90.00
#
_symmetry.space_group_name_H-M   'P 1'
#
loop_
_entity.id
_entity.type
_entity.pdbx_description
1 polymer ?
#
loop_
_entity_poly.entity_id
_entity_poly.type
_entity_poly.pdbx_seq_one_letter_code
_entity_poly.pdbx_strand_id
1 'polypeptide(L)'
;MPRPLFDSPYLFGLHDPGGEAVMAQAGRRGWILFTEAVGSDPNDTTGKDFTPWSNQDFGIVCRINNGYGSVGTIPTSDRYADFARRVANFVAASPGCKIWVVGNEMNHSQEWPQATVGTLRAAAAPSTPLPTGPTADPFGHGNKSRFGALYAAAPAPSPEANVRTASVEA
;
A
#
# COMPACT_ATOMS: atom_id res chain seq x y z
N MET A 1 25.28 20.26 -9.27
CA MET A 1 23.98 20.90 -9.60
C MET A 1 22.94 20.41 -8.60
N PRO A 2 22.34 21.26 -7.76
CA PRO A 2 21.20 20.85 -6.93
C PRO A 2 20.04 20.52 -7.88
N ARG A 3 19.47 19.32 -7.79
CA ARG A 3 18.33 18.95 -8.66
C ARG A 3 17.05 19.66 -8.18
N PRO A 4 16.29 20.36 -9.05
CA PRO A 4 15.14 21.19 -8.66
C PRO A 4 13.88 20.46 -8.18
N LEU A 5 13.83 19.14 -8.17
CA LEU A 5 12.82 18.36 -7.45
C LEU A 5 13.53 17.16 -6.81
N PHE A 6 13.05 16.77 -5.64
CA PHE A 6 13.48 15.56 -4.92
C PHE A 6 12.98 14.29 -5.64
N ASP A 7 13.16 14.23 -6.95
CA ASP A 7 12.63 13.18 -7.79
C ASP A 7 13.87 12.46 -8.35
N SER A 8 14.04 11.22 -7.93
CA SER A 8 14.97 10.32 -8.60
C SER A 8 14.22 9.63 -9.74
N PRO A 9 14.78 9.52 -10.96
CA PRO A 9 14.19 8.70 -12.00
C PRO A 9 14.06 7.23 -11.58
N TYR A 10 14.80 6.82 -10.55
CA TYR A 10 14.71 5.52 -9.90
C TYR A 10 14.72 5.69 -8.37
N LEU A 11 13.66 5.27 -7.69
CA LEU A 11 13.66 5.25 -6.23
C LEU A 11 14.67 4.20 -5.74
N PHE A 12 15.78 4.66 -5.18
CA PHE A 12 16.82 3.83 -4.56
C PHE A 12 16.87 4.14 -3.07
N GLY A 13 16.82 3.12 -2.23
CA GLY A 13 16.74 3.33 -0.78
C GLY A 13 16.55 2.04 0.01
N LEU A 14 16.22 2.23 1.29
CA LEU A 14 15.93 1.18 2.24
C LEU A 14 14.51 1.30 2.78
N HIS A 15 13.90 0.14 3.02
CA HIS A 15 12.74 0.02 3.88
C HIS A 15 13.23 -0.07 5.33
N ASP A 16 12.75 0.85 6.17
CA ASP A 16 13.15 1.09 7.56
C ASP A 16 14.60 1.61 7.75
N PRO A 17 14.86 2.39 8.83
CA PRO A 17 16.22 2.80 9.19
C PRO A 17 17.03 1.64 9.76
N GLY A 18 18.35 1.77 9.75
CA GLY A 18 19.32 0.84 10.35
C GLY A 18 20.37 0.32 9.35
N GLY A 19 20.12 0.43 8.04
CA GLY A 19 21.06 0.00 6.99
C GLY A 19 21.72 1.15 6.21
N GLU A 20 21.37 2.40 6.49
CA GLU A 20 21.76 3.58 5.72
C GLU A 20 23.27 3.84 5.72
N ALA A 21 24.00 3.30 6.70
CA ALA A 21 25.46 3.34 6.72
C ALA A 21 26.08 2.66 5.49
N VAL A 22 25.45 1.63 4.91
CA VAL A 22 25.93 0.98 3.69
C VAL A 22 25.83 1.93 2.49
N MET A 23 24.70 2.65 2.37
CA MET A 23 24.51 3.71 1.37
C MET A 23 25.55 4.84 1.56
N ALA A 24 25.83 5.19 2.82
CA ALA A 24 26.83 6.18 3.18
C ALA A 24 28.24 5.81 2.73
N GLN A 25 28.67 4.59 3.09
CA GLN A 25 30.00 4.06 2.81
C GLN A 25 30.22 3.88 1.30
N ALA A 26 29.16 3.59 0.55
CA ALA A 26 29.19 3.54 -0.90
C ALA A 26 29.20 4.93 -1.58
N GLY A 27 29.15 6.03 -0.83
CA GLY A 27 29.08 7.39 -1.38
C GLY A 27 27.79 7.70 -2.13
N ARG A 28 26.70 6.98 -1.84
CA ARG A 28 25.42 7.05 -2.56
C ARG A 28 24.25 7.22 -1.60
N ARG A 29 23.88 8.47 -1.31
CA ARG A 29 22.66 8.75 -0.54
C ARG A 29 21.42 8.33 -1.32
N GLY A 30 20.49 7.69 -0.62
CA GLY A 30 19.20 7.25 -1.15
C GLY A 30 18.06 7.67 -0.23
N TRP A 31 16.92 7.02 -0.41
CA TRP A 31 15.73 7.21 0.41
C TRP A 31 15.69 6.23 1.59
N ILE A 32 15.15 6.67 2.71
CA ILE A 32 14.79 5.81 3.84
C ILE A 32 13.29 5.93 4.04
N LEU A 33 12.59 4.80 3.95
CA LEU A 33 11.17 4.72 4.26
C LEU A 33 11.00 4.42 5.75
N PHE A 34 10.37 5.32 6.48
CA PHE A 34 9.94 5.10 7.85
C PHE A 34 8.49 4.61 7.89
N THR A 35 8.18 3.79 8.88
CA THR A 35 6.86 3.20 9.06
C THR A 35 6.33 3.55 10.46
N GLU A 36 5.35 4.45 10.53
CA GLU A 36 4.87 5.02 11.79
C GLU A 36 3.39 4.72 12.01
N ALA A 37 3.07 4.11 13.15
CA ALA A 37 1.68 3.97 13.62
C ALA A 37 1.37 5.13 14.58
N VAL A 38 0.44 6.00 14.20
CA VAL A 38 0.16 7.24 14.95
C VAL A 38 -1.17 7.20 15.71
N GLY A 39 -1.97 6.16 15.53
CA GLY A 39 -3.32 6.06 16.08
C GLY A 39 -4.27 7.11 15.52
N SER A 40 -5.36 7.36 16.23
CA SER A 40 -6.41 8.29 15.82
C SER A 40 -6.86 9.22 16.95
N ASP A 41 -5.96 9.59 17.87
CA ASP A 41 -6.24 10.63 18.87
C ASP A 41 -6.08 12.03 18.23
N PRO A 42 -7.17 12.80 18.06
CA PRO A 42 -7.09 14.12 17.43
C PRO A 42 -6.30 15.17 18.25
N ASN A 43 -6.07 14.92 19.54
CA ASN A 43 -5.38 15.85 20.45
C ASN A 43 -3.89 15.54 20.62
N ASP A 44 -3.43 14.41 20.10
CA ASP A 44 -2.01 14.09 20.09
C ASP A 44 -1.30 14.96 19.04
N THR A 45 -0.47 15.87 19.54
CA THR A 45 0.34 16.83 18.78
C THR A 45 1.81 16.40 18.63
N THR A 46 2.13 15.17 19.01
CA THR A 46 3.49 14.63 18.90
C THR A 46 3.83 14.23 17.46
N GLY A 47 5.12 14.32 17.15
CA GLY A 47 5.72 13.93 15.87
C GLY A 47 7.01 13.15 16.07
N LYS A 48 7.73 12.92 14.97
CA LYS A 48 9.04 12.27 14.93
C LYS A 48 10.06 13.18 14.29
N ASP A 49 11.21 13.30 14.94
CA ASP A 49 12.35 14.03 14.40
C ASP A 49 13.13 13.16 13.40
N PHE A 50 13.05 13.51 12.11
CA PHE A 50 13.79 12.84 11.04
C PHE A 50 15.09 13.57 10.68
N THR A 51 15.40 14.70 11.33
CA THR A 51 16.60 15.49 11.06
C THR A 51 17.92 14.74 11.26
N PRO A 52 18.03 13.71 12.13
CA PRO A 52 19.25 12.91 12.21
C PRO A 52 19.67 12.29 10.86
N TRP A 53 18.72 11.95 9.99
CA TRP A 53 18.99 11.40 8.66
C TRP A 53 18.98 12.48 7.58
N SER A 54 18.01 13.39 7.59
CA SER A 54 17.90 14.40 6.53
C SER A 54 19.08 15.38 6.53
N ASN A 55 19.68 15.66 7.68
CA ASN A 55 20.89 16.50 7.77
C ASN A 55 22.14 15.81 7.20
N GLN A 56 22.06 14.52 6.86
CA GLN A 56 23.13 13.76 6.20
C GLN A 56 22.85 13.54 4.70
N ASP A 57 21.93 14.32 4.12
CA ASP A 57 21.49 14.26 2.73
C ASP A 57 20.73 12.97 2.34
N PHE A 58 20.20 12.22 3.32
CA PHE A 58 19.23 11.16 3.01
C PHE A 58 17.86 11.76 2.68
N GLY A 59 17.20 11.19 1.66
CA GLY A 59 15.80 11.44 1.40
C GLY A 59 14.93 10.68 2.40
N ILE A 60 13.91 11.32 2.96
CA ILE A 60 13.03 10.70 3.94
C ILE A 60 11.61 10.61 3.39
N VAL A 61 11.10 9.38 3.34
CA VAL A 61 9.68 9.05 3.13
C VAL A 61 9.14 8.51 4.44
N CYS A 62 7.97 8.97 4.87
CA CYS A 62 7.28 8.40 6.02
C CYS A 62 5.91 7.86 5.60
N ARG A 63 5.70 6.56 5.79
CA ARG A 63 4.40 5.91 5.70
C ARG A 63 3.72 5.95 7.06
N ILE A 64 2.60 6.66 7.14
CA ILE A 64 1.80 6.84 8.33
C ILE A 64 0.61 5.89 8.29
N ASN A 65 0.48 5.08 9.33
CA ASN A 65 -0.61 4.16 9.56
C ASN A 65 -1.38 4.57 10.83
N ASN A 66 -2.65 4.21 10.93
CA ASN A 66 -3.38 4.25 12.19
C ASN A 66 -2.81 3.23 13.18
N GLY A 67 -2.61 2.00 12.73
CA GLY A 67 -1.91 0.96 13.48
C GLY A 67 -1.48 -0.18 12.57
N TYR A 68 -1.19 -1.33 13.18
CA TYR A 68 -0.78 -2.54 12.49
C TYR A 68 -1.74 -3.69 12.79
N GLY A 69 -1.82 -4.67 11.89
CA GLY A 69 -2.66 -5.85 12.07
C GLY A 69 -4.13 -5.49 12.28
N SER A 70 -4.74 -6.01 13.36
CA SER A 70 -6.16 -5.84 13.64
C SER A 70 -6.60 -4.40 13.92
N VAL A 71 -5.67 -3.49 14.22
CA VAL A 71 -5.94 -2.05 14.37
C VAL A 71 -6.25 -1.39 13.02
N GLY A 72 -5.72 -1.98 11.93
CA GLY A 72 -5.86 -1.47 10.58
C GLY A 72 -4.95 -0.30 10.26
N THR A 73 -4.50 -0.22 9.02
CA THR A 73 -3.67 0.88 8.52
C THR A 73 -4.42 2.21 8.46
N ILE A 74 -5.75 2.16 8.34
CA ILE A 74 -6.70 3.26 8.40
C ILE A 74 -7.76 2.78 9.42
N PRO A 75 -8.30 3.64 10.31
CA PRO A 75 -9.24 3.16 11.32
C PRO A 75 -10.61 2.83 10.71
N THR A 76 -11.61 2.53 11.54
CA THR A 76 -13.01 2.47 11.10
C THR A 76 -13.51 3.85 10.67
N SER A 77 -14.55 3.88 9.83
CA SER A 77 -15.02 5.12 9.18
C SER A 77 -15.48 6.21 10.14
N ASP A 78 -15.98 5.84 11.31
CA ASP A 78 -16.36 6.77 12.40
C ASP A 78 -15.17 7.55 12.97
N ARG A 79 -13.93 7.11 12.71
CA ARG A 79 -12.68 7.73 13.20
C ARG A 79 -11.85 8.40 12.11
N TYR A 80 -12.33 8.48 10.87
CA TYR A 80 -11.58 9.10 9.76
C TYR A 80 -11.23 10.57 10.03
N ALA A 81 -12.15 11.35 10.57
CA ALA A 81 -11.91 12.75 10.88
C ALA A 81 -10.83 12.93 11.96
N ASP A 82 -10.88 12.09 13.01
CA ASP A 82 -9.89 12.11 14.08
C ASP A 82 -8.51 11.69 13.58
N PHE A 83 -8.46 10.62 12.77
CA PHE A 83 -7.22 10.14 12.16
C PHE A 83 -6.61 11.17 11.22
N ALA A 84 -7.41 11.81 10.36
CA ALA A 84 -6.92 12.88 9.50
C ALA A 84 -6.30 14.03 10.31
N ARG A 85 -6.92 14.41 11.44
CA ARG A 85 -6.34 15.41 12.35
C ARG A 85 -5.04 14.93 13.00
N ARG A 86 -5.01 13.68 13.47
CA ARG A 86 -3.80 13.08 14.05
C ARG A 86 -2.63 13.05 13.05
N VAL A 87 -2.90 12.67 11.80
CA VAL A 87 -1.91 12.69 10.70
C VAL A 87 -1.41 14.11 10.46
N ALA A 88 -2.30 15.10 10.38
CA ALA A 88 -1.91 16.49 10.20
C ALA A 88 -1.02 17.00 11.34
N ASN A 89 -1.38 16.69 12.58
CA ASN A 89 -0.57 17.01 13.77
C ASN A 89 0.81 16.34 13.70
N PHE A 90 0.87 15.06 13.34
CA PHE A 90 2.13 14.31 13.21
C PHE A 90 3.05 14.98 12.20
N VAL A 91 2.53 15.28 11.00
CA VAL A 91 3.30 15.93 9.92
C VAL A 91 3.82 17.30 10.36
N ALA A 92 2.98 18.12 10.99
CA ALA A 92 3.37 19.45 11.47
C ALA A 92 4.46 19.40 12.53
N ALA A 93 4.46 18.39 13.40
CA ALA A 93 5.42 18.19 14.48
C ALA A 93 6.65 17.36 14.07
N SER A 94 6.81 17.01 12.79
CA SER A 94 7.85 16.09 12.33
C SER A 94 8.82 16.73 11.33
N PRO A 95 9.90 17.38 11.81
CA PRO A 95 10.90 17.98 10.94
C PRO A 95 11.74 16.91 10.22
N GLY A 96 12.32 17.28 9.06
CA GLY A 96 13.26 16.43 8.32
C GLY A 96 12.62 15.47 7.31
N CYS A 97 11.31 15.23 7.35
CA CYS A 97 10.62 14.43 6.34
C CYS A 97 10.23 15.27 5.10
N LYS A 98 10.19 14.65 3.92
CA LYS A 98 9.87 15.31 2.64
C LYS A 98 8.66 14.72 1.94
N ILE A 99 8.42 13.41 2.09
CA ILE A 99 7.33 12.69 1.43
C ILE A 99 6.53 11.93 2.48
N TRP A 100 5.22 12.08 2.41
CA TRP A 100 4.27 11.46 3.31
C TRP A 100 3.35 10.52 2.53
N VAL A 101 3.24 9.28 3.00
CA VAL A 101 2.31 8.28 2.47
C VAL A 101 1.34 7.94 3.59
N VAL A 102 0.03 8.02 3.35
CA VAL A 102 -0.98 7.68 4.36
C VAL A 102 -1.61 6.34 3.99
N GLY A 103 -1.44 5.36 4.88
CA GLY A 103 -1.91 4.00 4.70
C GLY A 103 -0.93 3.07 3.99
N ASN A 104 -0.87 1.82 4.46
CA ASN A 104 -0.23 0.69 3.81
C ASN A 104 -1.30 -0.13 3.08
N GLU A 105 -1.08 -0.42 1.79
CA GLU A 105 -1.87 -1.43 1.03
C GLU A 105 -3.38 -1.41 1.33
N MET A 106 -4.03 -0.24 1.28
CA MET A 106 -5.42 -0.06 1.74
C MET A 106 -6.46 -0.98 1.07
N ASN A 107 -6.12 -1.59 -0.07
CA ASN A 107 -6.97 -2.56 -0.76
C ASN A 107 -6.75 -4.02 -0.32
N HIS A 108 -5.71 -4.31 0.47
CA HIS A 108 -5.40 -5.63 0.99
C HIS A 108 -6.10 -5.86 2.33
N SER A 109 -6.97 -6.86 2.40
CA SER A 109 -7.87 -7.05 3.55
C SER A 109 -7.18 -7.33 4.88
N GLN A 110 -5.92 -7.80 4.85
CA GLN A 110 -5.11 -7.98 6.05
C GLN A 110 -4.76 -6.66 6.75
N GLU A 111 -4.75 -5.55 6.01
CA GLU A 111 -4.45 -4.21 6.53
C GLU A 111 -5.69 -3.45 6.99
N TRP A 112 -6.87 -4.07 6.89
CA TRP A 112 -8.12 -3.47 7.35
C TRP A 112 -8.25 -3.59 8.86
N PRO A 113 -8.89 -2.61 9.52
CA PRO A 113 -9.24 -2.75 10.92
C PRO A 113 -10.18 -3.94 11.08
N GLN A 114 -9.92 -4.81 12.04
CA GLN A 114 -10.91 -5.83 12.39
C GLN A 114 -12.12 -5.12 12.96
N ALA A 115 -13.27 -5.30 12.33
CA ALA A 115 -14.52 -4.87 12.92
C ALA A 115 -14.68 -5.61 14.26
N THR A 116 -14.74 -4.86 15.37
CA THR A 116 -15.13 -5.42 16.66
C THR A 116 -16.43 -6.18 16.43
N VAL A 117 -16.47 -7.47 16.77
CA VAL A 117 -17.64 -8.33 16.54
C VAL A 117 -18.81 -7.78 17.35
N GLY A 118 -19.58 -6.91 16.70
CA GLY A 118 -20.58 -6.05 17.31
C GLY A 118 -20.95 -4.96 16.30
N THR A 119 -21.87 -5.30 15.40
CA THR A 119 -22.56 -4.38 14.47
C THR A 119 -21.76 -3.74 13.32
N LEU A 120 -21.12 -4.54 12.48
CA LEU A 120 -21.12 -4.29 11.03
C LEU A 120 -21.24 -5.61 10.26
N ARG A 121 -22.37 -6.32 10.43
CA ARG A 121 -22.94 -6.90 9.21
C ARG A 121 -23.32 -5.69 8.40
N ALA A 122 -22.71 -5.50 7.23
CA ALA A 122 -23.38 -4.72 6.21
C ALA A 122 -24.82 -5.24 6.21
N ALA A 123 -25.80 -4.39 6.53
CA ALA A 123 -27.14 -4.67 6.06
C ALA A 123 -26.91 -5.01 4.60
N ALA A 124 -27.31 -6.21 4.17
CA ALA A 124 -27.25 -6.55 2.77
C ALA A 124 -28.06 -5.46 2.10
N ALA A 125 -27.38 -4.43 1.59
CA ALA A 125 -27.99 -3.47 0.72
C ALA A 125 -28.64 -4.35 -0.34
N PRO A 126 -29.93 -4.17 -0.65
CA PRO A 126 -30.53 -4.91 -1.76
C PRO A 126 -29.54 -4.82 -2.89
N SER A 127 -29.03 -5.97 -3.33
CA SER A 127 -27.88 -6.03 -4.22
C SER A 127 -28.28 -5.32 -5.50
N THR A 128 -28.00 -4.02 -5.58
CA THR A 128 -28.08 -3.30 -6.83
C THR A 128 -27.07 -4.02 -7.69
N PRO A 129 -27.48 -4.71 -8.76
CA PRO A 129 -26.55 -5.40 -9.63
C PRO A 129 -25.47 -4.38 -10.00
N LEU A 130 -24.20 -4.73 -9.76
CA LEU A 130 -23.11 -3.87 -10.20
C LEU A 130 -23.36 -3.56 -11.69
N PRO A 131 -23.22 -2.31 -12.13
CA PRO A 131 -23.36 -1.98 -13.54
C PRO A 131 -22.38 -2.86 -14.33
N THR A 132 -22.91 -3.83 -15.07
CA THR A 132 -22.09 -4.73 -15.89
C THR A 132 -22.22 -4.34 -17.35
N GLY A 133 -21.09 -4.32 -18.04
CA GLY A 133 -21.03 -4.10 -19.48
C GLY A 133 -20.48 -2.72 -19.86
N PRO A 134 -19.98 -2.58 -21.09
CA PRO A 134 -19.20 -1.42 -21.54
C PRO A 134 -19.95 -0.09 -21.53
N THR A 135 -21.29 -0.12 -21.52
CA THR A 135 -22.13 1.09 -21.47
C THR A 135 -22.30 1.62 -20.04
N ALA A 136 -22.31 0.74 -19.04
CA ALA A 136 -22.62 1.07 -17.65
C ALA A 136 -21.36 1.10 -16.75
N ASP A 137 -20.30 0.42 -17.17
CA ASP A 137 -18.97 0.42 -16.58
C ASP A 137 -17.91 0.41 -17.70
N PRO A 138 -17.71 1.54 -18.38
CA PRO A 138 -16.79 1.65 -19.52
C PRO A 138 -15.32 1.38 -19.15
N PHE A 139 -14.99 1.47 -17.85
CA PHE A 139 -13.64 1.24 -17.33
C PHE A 139 -13.47 -0.13 -16.68
N GLY A 140 -14.51 -0.96 -16.63
CA GLY A 140 -14.44 -2.33 -16.10
C GLY A 140 -14.15 -2.41 -14.60
N HIS A 141 -14.49 -1.38 -13.82
CA HIS A 141 -14.29 -1.34 -12.38
C HIS A 141 -15.05 -2.46 -11.64
N GLY A 142 -16.20 -2.89 -12.14
CA GLY A 142 -16.99 -4.00 -11.58
C GLY A 142 -16.48 -5.39 -11.97
N ASN A 143 -15.47 -5.50 -12.84
CA ASN A 143 -15.03 -6.79 -13.33
C ASN A 143 -14.21 -7.57 -12.27
N LYS A 144 -14.70 -8.76 -11.90
CA LYS A 144 -14.03 -9.68 -10.96
C LYS A 144 -12.64 -10.11 -11.42
N SER A 145 -12.35 -10.05 -12.71
CA SER A 145 -11.05 -10.37 -13.29
C SER A 145 -10.20 -9.14 -13.63
N ARG A 146 -10.58 -7.92 -13.22
CA ARG A 146 -9.86 -6.68 -13.56
C ARG A 146 -8.40 -6.69 -13.11
N PHE A 147 -8.10 -7.34 -11.99
CA PHE A 147 -6.74 -7.54 -11.49
C PHE A 147 -6.15 -8.91 -11.87
N GLY A 148 -6.90 -9.75 -12.60
CA GLY A 148 -6.44 -11.04 -13.10
C GLY A 148 -5.46 -10.93 -14.28
N ALA A 149 -5.22 -9.72 -14.80
CA ALA A 149 -4.33 -9.47 -15.93
C ALA A 149 -2.84 -9.79 -15.67
N LEU A 150 -2.46 -10.14 -14.43
CA LEU A 150 -1.09 -10.57 -14.11
C LEU A 150 -0.88 -12.09 -14.12
N TYR A 151 -1.94 -12.88 -14.22
CA TYR A 151 -1.82 -14.31 -14.50
C TYR A 151 -2.25 -14.53 -15.95
N ALA A 152 -1.27 -14.64 -16.85
CA ALA A 152 -1.53 -15.22 -18.17
C ALA A 152 -2.25 -16.55 -17.92
N ALA A 153 -3.47 -16.68 -18.45
CA ALA A 153 -4.16 -17.95 -18.45
C ALA A 153 -3.23 -18.97 -19.09
N ALA A 154 -2.84 -20.00 -18.35
CA ALA A 154 -2.14 -21.12 -18.93
C ALA A 154 -2.97 -21.59 -20.14
N PRO A 155 -2.37 -21.76 -21.33
CA PRO A 155 -3.12 -22.19 -22.50
C PRO A 155 -3.76 -23.54 -22.18
N ALA A 156 -5.06 -23.66 -22.50
CA ALA A 156 -5.77 -24.92 -22.37
C ALA A 156 -5.02 -26.02 -23.15
N PRO A 157 -4.88 -27.24 -22.61
CA PRO A 157 -4.30 -28.34 -23.35
C PRO A 157 -5.11 -28.58 -24.63
N SER A 158 -4.42 -28.61 -25.78
CA SER A 158 -5.03 -28.86 -27.08
C SER A 158 -5.65 -30.26 -27.12
N PRO A 159 -6.84 -30.43 -27.75
CA PRO A 159 -7.57 -31.70 -27.75
C PRO A 159 -6.99 -32.76 -28.72
N GLU A 160 -5.80 -32.57 -29.27
CA GLU A 160 -5.20 -33.48 -30.25
C GLU A 160 -3.97 -34.22 -29.68
N ALA A 161 -4.23 -35.12 -28.74
CA ALA A 161 -3.30 -36.20 -28.40
C ALA A 161 -4.08 -37.44 -27.93
N ASN A 162 -4.97 -37.93 -28.79
CA ASN A 162 -5.55 -39.26 -28.62
C ASN A 162 -5.82 -39.92 -29.98
N VAL A 163 -4.79 -40.01 -30.81
CA VAL A 163 -4.76 -40.99 -31.90
C VAL A 163 -3.93 -42.17 -31.40
N ARG A 164 -4.65 -43.23 -31.06
CA ARG A 164 -4.12 -44.56 -30.75
C ARG A 164 -3.30 -45.06 -31.94
N THR A 165 -2.00 -45.27 -31.77
CA THR A 165 -1.26 -46.25 -32.56
C THR A 165 -1.37 -47.60 -31.84
N ALA A 166 -2.35 -48.39 -32.28
CA ALA A 166 -2.31 -49.83 -32.11
C ALA A 166 -1.39 -50.43 -33.19
N SER A 167 -0.88 -51.64 -32.92
CA SER A 167 -0.03 -52.53 -33.75
C SER A 167 1.47 -52.32 -33.50
N VAL A 168 2.27 -53.29 -33.04
CA VAL A 168 2.24 -54.76 -33.21
C VAL A 168 3.00 -55.44 -32.05
N GLU A 169 2.44 -56.51 -31.47
CA GLU A 169 3.21 -57.61 -30.86
C GLU A 169 3.23 -58.78 -31.86
N ALA A 170 4.43 -59.18 -32.26
CA ALA A 170 4.88 -60.53 -32.63
C ALA A 170 6.38 -60.46 -33.00
#